data_AF-A0A558FMV6-F1
#
_entry.id   AF-A0A558FMV6-F1
#
_cell.length_a   1.000
_cell.length_b   1.000
_cell.length_c   1.000
_cell.angle_alpha   90.00
_cell.angle_beta   90.00
_cell.angle_gamma   90.00
#
_symmetry.space_group_name_H-M   'P 1'
#
loop_
_entity.id
_entity.type
_entity.pdbx_description
1 polymer ?
#
loop_
_entity_poly.entity_id
_entity_poly.type
_entity_poly.pdbx_seq_one_letter_code
_entity_poly.pdbx_strand_id
1 'polypeptide(L)'
;MALDQIWKQQLTLVTYGNEFLAGELNFSRWIEHPIFNQNRLVFRDLLSQHLLAQHFQIWLEGLKKQGVKKLSLHLSSVLNDEQNPNANVELLPFAHFIVSHQGNKKTAWICGQELAEWDNSDQAFDAPSSQQITLRQEVLWRYELNDKFAKKIDTDLQKVNWNQAAIFLEKELFDSKYAEHFSEPEQQDLPFYGYELDPISPPNPQLALIPTDYPADVAHRLLHRTQALADYLQQQRQHPYTTTGQLLSPEEQINLRNFSQKTDDLFAKLIVKTANHYQTAQLTAEEPEIIDRTMEIPHQPDKAQHHKVGASGVIKLIILTVIICLLAYYFGL
;
A
#
# COMPACT_ATOMS: atom_id res chain seq x y z
N MET A 1 -14.97 -1.71 5.02
CA MET A 1 -14.47 -1.52 6.39
C MET A 1 -13.50 -0.37 6.26
N ALA A 2 -13.57 0.66 7.11
CA ALA A 2 -12.47 1.64 7.14
C ALA A 2 -11.16 0.86 7.29
N LEU A 3 -10.15 1.11 6.46
CA LEU A 3 -8.83 0.52 6.65
C LEU A 3 -8.37 0.81 8.08
N ASP A 4 -8.05 -0.23 8.85
CA ASP A 4 -7.45 -0.05 10.18
C ASP A 4 -6.19 0.80 10.03
N GLN A 5 -6.02 1.80 10.90
CA GLN A 5 -4.97 2.81 10.78
C GLN A 5 -3.55 2.25 10.95
N ILE A 6 -3.40 0.98 11.36
CA ILE A 6 -2.12 0.27 11.48
C ILE A 6 -1.25 0.38 10.22
N TRP A 7 -1.86 0.46 9.02
CA TRP A 7 -1.11 0.61 7.77
C TRP A 7 -0.22 1.86 7.77
N LYS A 8 -0.59 2.93 8.49
CA LYS A 8 0.20 4.16 8.58
C LYS A 8 1.49 3.94 9.37
N GLN A 9 1.40 3.19 10.47
CA GLN A 9 2.58 2.78 11.23
C GLN A 9 3.44 1.81 10.43
N GLN A 10 2.84 0.86 9.71
CA GLN A 10 3.57 -0.07 8.85
C GLN A 10 4.29 0.65 7.69
N LEU A 11 3.61 1.59 7.03
CA LEU A 11 4.19 2.45 5.99
C LEU A 11 5.39 3.23 6.54
N THR A 12 5.21 3.90 7.67
CA THR A 12 6.27 4.70 8.32
C THR A 12 7.46 3.83 8.73
N LEU A 13 7.21 2.63 9.28
CA LEU A 13 8.27 1.69 9.62
C LEU A 13 9.06 1.25 8.40
N VAL A 14 8.40 1.02 7.26
CA VAL A 14 9.08 0.61 6.03
C VAL A 14 9.89 1.77 5.45
N THR A 15 9.31 2.96 5.33
CA THR A 15 9.99 4.12 4.73
C THR A 15 11.17 4.58 5.60
N TYR A 16 10.94 4.97 6.85
CA TYR A 16 12.01 5.41 7.75
C TYR A 16 12.96 4.29 8.16
N GLY A 17 12.45 3.06 8.30
CA GLY A 17 13.28 1.89 8.61
C GLY A 17 14.27 1.60 7.49
N ASN A 18 13.89 1.76 6.22
CA ASN A 18 14.82 1.62 5.09
C ASN A 18 15.94 2.68 5.14
N GLU A 19 15.62 3.93 5.44
CA GLU A 19 16.64 4.98 5.61
C GLU A 19 17.61 4.66 6.76
N PHE A 20 17.10 4.14 7.88
CA PHE A 20 17.93 3.69 9.00
C PHE A 20 18.83 2.50 8.64
N LEU A 21 18.30 1.51 7.91
CA LEU A 21 19.03 0.33 7.47
C LEU A 21 20.13 0.68 6.45
N ALA A 22 19.85 1.62 5.54
CA ALA A 22 20.82 2.16 4.59
C ALA A 22 21.92 2.98 5.28
N GLY A 23 21.67 3.51 6.47
CA GLY A 23 22.60 4.37 7.22
C GLY A 23 22.40 5.86 6.98
N GLU A 24 21.33 6.23 6.28
CA GLU A 24 21.02 7.60 5.86
C GLU A 24 20.26 8.38 6.95
N LEU A 25 19.62 7.69 7.91
CA LEU A 25 18.82 8.33 8.96
C LEU A 25 19.07 7.75 10.36
N ASN A 26 19.29 8.64 11.34
CA ASN A 26 19.41 8.29 12.76
C ASN A 26 18.03 8.36 13.44
N PHE A 27 17.77 7.46 14.41
CA PHE A 27 16.53 7.45 15.21
C PHE A 27 16.19 8.79 15.85
N SER A 28 17.17 9.58 16.30
CA SER A 28 16.94 10.90 16.90
C SER A 28 16.05 11.83 16.06
N ARG A 29 15.95 11.60 14.75
CA ARG A 29 15.10 12.38 13.85
C ARG A 29 13.63 11.94 13.81
N TRP A 30 13.31 10.71 14.19
CA TRP A 30 11.97 10.14 13.96
C TRP A 30 11.47 9.16 15.03
N ILE A 31 12.23 8.94 16.10
CA ILE A 31 11.83 8.08 17.22
C ILE A 31 10.55 8.58 17.90
N GLU A 32 10.38 9.90 17.95
CA GLU A 32 9.20 10.60 18.49
C GLU A 32 8.09 10.82 17.43
N HIS A 33 8.09 10.05 16.34
CA HIS A 33 7.09 10.22 15.29
C HIS A 33 5.66 10.00 15.84
N PRO A 34 4.74 10.98 15.74
CA PRO A 34 3.44 10.93 16.42
C PRO A 34 2.58 9.71 16.07
N ILE A 35 2.71 9.17 14.86
CA ILE A 35 2.03 7.93 14.45
C ILE A 35 2.31 6.74 15.38
N PHE A 36 3.46 6.67 16.07
CA PHE A 36 3.77 5.60 17.02
C PHE A 36 3.12 5.80 18.39
N ASN A 37 2.51 6.95 18.66
CA ASN A 37 1.72 7.19 19.87
C ASN A 37 0.31 6.59 19.79
N GLN A 38 -0.10 6.08 18.62
CA GLN A 38 -1.43 5.47 18.42
C GLN A 38 -1.48 4.03 18.93
N ASN A 39 -0.46 3.23 18.60
CA ASN A 39 -0.34 1.85 19.07
C ASN A 39 1.11 1.54 19.47
N ARG A 40 1.27 0.79 20.55
CA ARG A 40 2.55 0.20 20.93
C ARG A 40 2.83 -1.04 20.08
N LEU A 41 3.93 -1.02 19.34
CA LEU A 41 4.35 -2.16 18.52
C LEU A 41 5.25 -3.12 19.30
N VAL A 42 4.92 -4.40 19.27
CA VAL A 42 5.68 -5.50 19.87
C VAL A 42 5.98 -6.54 18.79
N PHE A 43 7.15 -7.18 18.86
CA PHE A 43 7.63 -8.09 17.85
C PHE A 43 7.92 -9.45 18.49
N ARG A 44 7.32 -10.51 17.98
CA ARG A 44 7.43 -11.87 18.50
C ARG A 44 7.76 -12.86 17.40
N ASP A 45 8.28 -14.02 17.77
CA ASP A 45 8.43 -15.14 16.85
C ASP A 45 7.13 -15.96 16.75
N LEU A 46 6.64 -16.24 15.54
CA LEU A 46 5.34 -16.94 15.38
C LEU A 46 5.36 -18.36 15.92
N LEU A 47 6.46 -19.10 15.77
CA LEU A 47 6.51 -20.51 16.17
C LEU A 47 6.77 -20.66 17.67
N SER A 48 7.75 -19.93 18.21
CA SER A 48 8.18 -20.05 19.62
C SER A 48 7.47 -19.09 20.56
N GLN A 49 6.74 -18.10 20.04
CA GLN A 49 6.12 -17.00 20.81
C GLN A 49 7.08 -16.11 21.60
N HIS A 50 8.38 -16.30 21.42
CA HIS A 50 9.39 -15.51 22.10
C HIS A 50 9.28 -14.03 21.74
N LEU A 51 9.40 -13.19 22.77
CA LEU A 51 9.56 -11.74 22.60
C LEU A 51 10.90 -11.46 21.90
N LEU A 52 10.83 -10.81 20.74
CA LEU A 52 12.00 -10.38 19.97
C LEU A 52 12.34 -8.92 20.23
N ALA A 53 11.32 -8.06 20.30
CA ALA A 53 11.47 -6.66 20.64
C ALA A 53 10.16 -6.07 21.20
N GLN A 54 10.29 -5.20 22.20
CA GLN A 54 9.18 -4.52 22.86
C GLN A 54 8.91 -3.11 22.31
N HIS A 55 9.69 -2.70 21.30
CA HIS A 55 9.65 -1.39 20.66
C HIS A 55 10.26 -1.48 19.24
N PHE A 56 9.79 -0.64 18.30
CA PHE A 56 10.25 -0.68 16.92
C PHE A 56 11.74 -0.32 16.74
N GLN A 57 12.28 0.54 17.61
CA GLN A 57 13.71 0.87 17.59
C GLN A 57 14.57 -0.38 17.84
N ILE A 58 14.25 -1.13 18.90
CA ILE A 58 14.97 -2.36 19.28
C ILE A 58 14.84 -3.39 18.17
N TRP A 59 13.65 -3.49 17.57
CA TRP A 59 13.41 -4.34 16.40
C TRP A 59 14.33 -3.98 15.24
N LEU A 60 14.36 -2.72 14.80
CA LEU A 60 15.19 -2.26 13.68
C LEU A 60 16.69 -2.41 13.95
N GLU A 61 17.16 -2.11 15.17
CA GLU A 61 18.56 -2.36 15.56
C GLU A 61 18.89 -3.86 15.50
N GLY A 62 17.97 -4.72 15.96
CA GLY A 62 18.08 -6.17 15.86
C GLY A 62 18.17 -6.64 14.41
N LEU A 63 17.28 -6.14 13.53
CA LEU A 63 17.32 -6.44 12.10
C LEU A 63 18.64 -6.02 11.45
N LYS A 64 19.12 -4.81 11.75
CA LYS A 64 20.40 -4.30 11.22
C LYS A 64 21.57 -5.18 11.64
N LYS A 65 21.63 -5.60 12.92
CA LYS A 65 22.64 -6.54 13.44
C LYS A 65 22.57 -7.91 12.78
N GLN A 66 21.38 -8.36 12.40
CA GLN A 66 21.16 -9.61 11.65
C GLN A 66 21.52 -9.48 10.16
N GLY A 67 21.88 -8.29 9.68
CA GLY A 67 22.26 -8.06 8.29
C GLY A 67 21.08 -7.88 7.34
N VAL A 68 19.89 -7.55 7.86
CA VAL A 68 18.77 -7.08 7.04
C VAL A 68 19.15 -5.76 6.40
N LYS A 69 18.87 -5.62 5.10
CA LYS A 69 19.22 -4.43 4.31
C LYS A 69 18.01 -3.63 3.83
N LYS A 70 16.84 -4.26 3.82
CA LYS A 70 15.61 -3.67 3.28
C LYS A 70 14.40 -4.18 4.03
N LEU A 71 13.43 -3.30 4.20
CA LEU A 71 12.05 -3.58 4.51
C LEU A 71 11.18 -3.33 3.28
N SER A 72 10.10 -4.07 3.16
CA SER A 72 9.04 -3.80 2.19
C SER A 72 7.67 -4.05 2.78
N LEU A 73 6.65 -3.44 2.19
CA LEU A 73 5.26 -3.66 2.55
C LEU A 73 4.57 -4.44 1.44
N HIS A 74 3.66 -5.36 1.80
CA HIS A 74 2.94 -6.21 0.85
C HIS A 74 1.50 -6.39 1.26
N LEU A 75 0.63 -6.69 0.28
CA LEU A 75 -0.75 -7.07 0.56
C LEU A 75 -0.81 -8.46 1.20
N SER A 76 -1.59 -8.62 2.27
CA SER A 76 -1.80 -9.91 2.95
C SER A 76 -2.38 -10.99 2.04
N SER A 77 -3.07 -10.61 0.96
CA SER A 77 -3.56 -11.53 -0.07
C SER A 77 -2.45 -12.38 -0.72
N VAL A 78 -1.19 -11.94 -0.67
CA VAL A 78 -0.03 -12.73 -1.10
C VAL A 78 0.08 -14.06 -0.35
N LEU A 79 -0.37 -14.09 0.92
CA LEU A 79 -0.27 -15.21 1.86
C LEU A 79 -1.59 -15.99 2.03
N ASN A 80 -2.64 -15.74 1.23
CA ASN A 80 -3.94 -16.42 1.39
C ASN A 80 -3.89 -17.95 1.31
N ASP A 81 -2.88 -18.52 0.64
CA ASP A 81 -2.70 -19.98 0.54
C ASP A 81 -1.85 -20.57 1.69
N GLU A 82 -1.32 -19.72 2.58
CA GLU A 82 -0.45 -20.15 3.68
C GLU A 82 -1.30 -20.53 4.90
N GLN A 83 -0.98 -21.66 5.52
CA GLN A 83 -1.65 -22.06 6.76
C GLN A 83 -0.92 -21.44 7.95
N ASN A 84 -1.67 -20.89 8.89
CA ASN A 84 -1.10 -20.41 10.14
C ASN A 84 -0.48 -21.59 10.92
N PRO A 85 0.86 -21.61 11.13
CA PRO A 85 1.51 -22.73 11.78
C PRO A 85 1.35 -22.73 13.31
N ASN A 86 0.79 -21.67 13.91
CA ASN A 86 0.59 -21.59 15.35
C ASN A 86 -0.88 -21.37 15.71
N ALA A 87 -1.52 -22.40 16.28
CA ALA A 87 -2.92 -22.35 16.70
C ALA A 87 -3.19 -21.41 17.89
N ASN A 88 -2.17 -21.05 18.65
CA ASN A 88 -2.28 -20.15 19.81
C ASN A 88 -2.16 -18.67 19.39
N VAL A 89 -2.08 -18.38 18.09
CA VAL A 89 -2.02 -17.03 17.56
C VAL A 89 -3.08 -16.91 16.49
N GLU A 90 -3.99 -15.95 16.62
CA GLU A 90 -4.90 -15.57 15.54
C GLU A 90 -4.23 -14.49 14.69
N LEU A 91 -3.94 -14.78 13.42
CA LEU A 91 -3.42 -13.76 12.51
C LEU A 91 -4.55 -12.82 12.09
N LEU A 92 -4.33 -11.51 12.27
CA LEU A 92 -5.36 -10.50 12.03
C LEU A 92 -5.52 -10.23 10.53
N PRO A 93 -6.74 -10.00 10.03
CA PRO A 93 -7.03 -9.82 8.61
C PRO A 93 -6.71 -8.39 8.12
N PHE A 94 -5.59 -7.82 8.55
CA PHE A 94 -5.15 -6.53 8.03
C PHE A 94 -4.71 -6.64 6.58
N ALA A 95 -4.88 -5.55 5.84
CA ALA A 95 -4.59 -5.51 4.41
C ALA A 95 -3.11 -5.69 4.08
N HIS A 96 -2.21 -5.38 5.03
CA HIS A 96 -0.78 -5.31 4.80
C HIS A 96 0.06 -6.07 5.84
N PHE A 97 1.23 -6.53 5.41
CA PHE A 97 2.29 -7.02 6.28
C PHE A 97 3.66 -6.53 5.82
N ILE A 98 4.62 -6.48 6.73
CA ILE A 98 5.99 -6.05 6.44
C ILE A 98 6.85 -7.27 6.13
N VAL A 99 7.81 -7.14 5.22
CA VAL A 99 8.84 -8.15 4.93
C VAL A 99 10.22 -7.56 5.16
N SER A 100 11.06 -8.23 5.95
CA SER A 100 12.49 -7.93 6.07
C SER A 100 13.32 -8.83 5.15
N HIS A 101 14.31 -8.24 4.48
CA HIS A 101 15.16 -8.89 3.48
C HIS A 101 16.60 -9.07 3.98
N GLN A 102 17.04 -10.33 4.11
CA GLN A 102 18.38 -10.73 4.55
C GLN A 102 19.02 -11.65 3.49
N GLY A 103 19.68 -11.05 2.49
CA GLY A 103 20.17 -11.81 1.34
C GLY A 103 19.01 -12.47 0.59
N ASN A 104 19.03 -13.80 0.46
CA ASN A 104 17.93 -14.54 -0.18
C ASN A 104 16.78 -14.86 0.79
N LYS A 105 16.98 -14.67 2.09
CA LYS A 105 15.98 -14.94 3.12
C LYS A 105 15.00 -13.78 3.24
N LYS A 106 13.71 -14.10 3.23
CA LYS A 106 12.61 -13.15 3.43
C LYS A 106 11.79 -13.56 4.64
N THR A 107 11.50 -12.59 5.49
CA THR A 107 10.76 -12.83 6.74
C THR A 107 9.60 -11.86 6.84
N ALA A 108 8.39 -12.39 6.91
CA ALA A 108 7.17 -11.64 7.12
C ALA A 108 6.99 -11.26 8.60
N TRP A 109 6.37 -10.11 8.80
CA TRP A 109 5.97 -9.54 10.09
C TRP A 109 4.49 -9.24 10.00
N ILE A 110 3.68 -10.16 10.52
CA ILE A 110 2.23 -10.20 10.33
C ILE A 110 1.56 -9.85 11.66
N CYS A 111 0.57 -8.94 11.65
CA CYS A 111 -0.17 -8.63 12.86
C CYS A 111 -1.00 -9.83 13.31
N GLY A 112 -1.00 -10.11 14.61
CA GLY A 112 -1.72 -11.24 15.18
C GLY A 112 -2.00 -11.04 16.66
N GLN A 113 -3.07 -11.66 17.14
CA GLN A 113 -3.44 -11.69 18.54
C GLN A 113 -3.01 -13.02 19.16
N GLU A 114 -2.37 -12.94 20.32
CA GLU A 114 -2.07 -14.12 21.14
C GLU A 114 -3.37 -14.60 21.79
N LEU A 115 -3.67 -15.89 21.65
CA LEU A 115 -4.83 -16.52 22.27
C LEU A 115 -4.42 -17.13 23.61
N ALA A 116 -5.26 -16.95 24.62
CA ALA A 116 -5.03 -17.56 25.92
C ALA A 116 -5.17 -19.08 25.82
N GLU A 117 -4.15 -19.82 26.25
CA GLU A 117 -4.05 -21.28 26.11
C GLU A 117 -5.26 -22.04 26.67
N TRP A 118 -5.86 -21.53 27.76
CA TRP A 118 -6.96 -22.19 28.46
C TRP A 118 -8.33 -21.54 28.21
N ASP A 119 -8.37 -20.40 27.51
CA ASP A 119 -9.62 -19.71 27.22
C ASP A 119 -10.21 -20.27 25.93
N ASN A 120 -11.19 -21.17 26.09
CA ASN A 120 -11.94 -21.75 24.99
C ASN A 120 -13.30 -21.06 24.79
N SER A 121 -13.48 -19.86 25.35
CA SER A 121 -14.72 -19.13 25.16
C SER A 121 -14.77 -18.50 23.77
N ASP A 122 -15.91 -18.61 23.10
CA ASP A 122 -16.15 -17.93 21.81
C ASP A 122 -16.39 -16.41 21.99
N GLN A 123 -16.34 -15.92 23.24
CA GLN A 123 -16.57 -14.52 23.57
C GLN A 123 -15.25 -13.85 23.93
N ALA A 124 -15.00 -12.68 23.34
CA ALA A 124 -13.84 -11.88 23.73
C ALA A 124 -13.93 -11.51 25.22
N PHE A 125 -12.85 -11.74 25.96
CA PHE A 125 -12.75 -11.30 27.35
C PHE A 125 -12.60 -9.77 27.43
N ASP A 126 -13.60 -9.11 27.99
CA ASP A 126 -13.53 -7.68 28.29
C ASP A 126 -13.00 -7.45 29.70
N ALA A 127 -11.73 -7.04 29.79
CA ALA A 127 -11.14 -6.64 31.06
C ALA A 127 -11.89 -5.43 31.65
N PRO A 128 -12.09 -5.34 32.99
CA PRO A 128 -12.67 -4.17 33.63
C PRO A 128 -11.91 -2.89 33.24
N SER A 129 -12.62 -1.76 33.03
CA SER A 129 -12.01 -0.53 32.50
C SER A 129 -10.79 -0.04 33.26
N SER A 130 -10.74 -0.23 34.59
CA SER A 130 -9.57 0.12 35.42
C SER A 130 -8.32 -0.74 35.18
N GLN A 131 -8.48 -1.87 34.50
CA GLN A 131 -7.42 -2.83 34.16
C GLN A 131 -7.08 -2.80 32.66
N GLN A 132 -7.82 -2.04 31.86
CA GLN A 132 -7.56 -1.89 30.43
C GLN A 132 -6.32 -1.04 30.21
N ILE A 133 -5.51 -1.43 29.23
CA ILE A 133 -4.33 -0.66 28.82
C ILE A 133 -4.83 0.53 27.99
N THR A 134 -4.40 1.74 28.34
CA THR A 134 -4.82 2.98 27.65
C THR A 134 -4.28 3.08 26.22
N LEU A 135 -3.11 2.47 25.96
CA LEU A 135 -2.49 2.43 24.63
C LEU A 135 -2.66 1.03 24.04
N ARG A 136 -3.33 0.94 22.89
CA ARG A 136 -3.52 -0.33 22.16
C ARG A 136 -2.16 -0.92 21.80
N GLN A 137 -2.02 -2.23 21.96
CA GLN A 137 -0.80 -2.96 21.63
C GLN A 137 -1.03 -3.78 20.36
N GLU A 138 -0.11 -3.66 19.40
CA GLU A 138 -0.12 -4.42 18.15
C GLU A 138 1.11 -5.33 18.10
N VAL A 139 0.89 -6.63 17.90
CA VAL A 139 1.96 -7.63 17.88
C VAL A 139 2.24 -8.07 16.45
N LEU A 140 3.45 -7.83 15.97
CA LEU A 140 3.95 -8.32 14.69
C LEU A 140 4.70 -9.64 14.90
N TRP A 141 4.19 -10.70 14.29
CA TRP A 141 4.70 -12.05 14.38
C TRP A 141 5.64 -12.35 13.21
N ARG A 142 6.86 -12.76 13.55
CA ARG A 142 7.91 -13.16 12.63
C ARG A 142 7.60 -14.53 12.03
N TYR A 143 7.50 -14.58 10.71
CA TYR A 143 7.33 -15.83 9.95
C TYR A 143 8.30 -15.87 8.76
N GLU A 144 9.06 -16.95 8.62
CA GLU A 144 9.99 -17.11 7.50
C GLU A 144 9.25 -17.59 6.25
N LEU A 145 9.39 -16.86 5.15
CA LEU A 145 8.70 -17.17 3.91
C LEU A 145 9.44 -18.27 3.16
N ASN A 146 8.70 -19.26 2.67
CA ASN A 146 9.22 -20.26 1.74
C ASN A 146 9.47 -19.67 0.33
N ASP A 147 10.13 -20.43 -0.53
CA ASP A 147 10.51 -19.99 -1.89
C ASP A 147 9.31 -19.57 -2.76
N LYS A 148 8.13 -20.17 -2.58
CA LYS A 148 6.91 -19.81 -3.33
C LYS A 148 6.54 -18.37 -3.02
N PHE A 149 6.44 -18.00 -1.75
CA PHE A 149 6.07 -16.64 -1.35
C PHE A 149 7.21 -15.66 -1.56
N ALA A 150 8.47 -16.07 -1.32
CA ALA A 150 9.62 -15.22 -1.54
C ALA A 150 9.72 -14.71 -2.99
N LYS A 151 9.35 -15.54 -3.98
CA LYS A 151 9.26 -15.14 -5.39
C LYS A 151 8.10 -14.18 -5.66
N LYS A 152 6.94 -14.38 -5.04
CA LYS A 152 5.81 -13.43 -5.14
C LYS A 152 6.22 -12.04 -4.62
N ILE A 153 6.96 -12.01 -3.51
CA ILE A 153 7.51 -10.76 -2.95
C ILE A 153 8.43 -10.06 -3.96
N ASP A 154 9.33 -10.78 -4.63
CA ASP A 154 10.24 -10.18 -5.63
C ASP A 154 9.48 -9.61 -6.83
N THR A 155 8.38 -10.26 -7.24
CA THR A 155 7.50 -9.75 -8.31
C THR A 155 6.77 -8.48 -7.90
N ASP A 156 6.39 -8.35 -6.63
CA ASP A 156 5.68 -7.16 -6.13
C ASP A 156 6.62 -5.94 -5.97
N LEU A 157 7.94 -6.18 -5.90
CA LEU A 157 8.98 -5.14 -5.79
C LEU A 157 9.50 -4.61 -7.12
N GLN A 158 8.88 -4.99 -8.24
CA GLN A 158 9.26 -4.46 -9.55
C GLN A 158 9.03 -2.95 -9.63
N LYS A 159 9.86 -2.26 -10.43
CA LYS A 159 9.82 -0.79 -10.54
C LYS A 159 8.42 -0.30 -10.93
N VAL A 160 8.01 0.80 -10.30
CA VAL A 160 6.73 1.47 -10.55
C VAL A 160 6.94 2.66 -11.51
N ASN A 161 6.04 2.80 -12.49
CA ASN A 161 5.89 4.03 -13.26
C ASN A 161 4.81 4.90 -12.62
N TRP A 162 5.22 5.99 -11.97
CA TRP A 162 4.32 6.86 -11.20
C TRP A 162 3.35 7.66 -12.08
N ASN A 163 3.73 8.00 -13.31
CA ASN A 163 2.80 8.64 -14.26
C ASN A 163 1.65 7.70 -14.61
N GLN A 164 1.97 6.44 -14.94
CA GLN A 164 0.96 5.42 -15.24
C GLN A 164 0.08 5.12 -14.02
N ALA A 165 0.68 5.07 -12.82
CA ALA A 165 -0.08 4.86 -11.59
C ALA A 165 -1.07 6.01 -11.34
N ALA A 166 -0.65 7.26 -11.52
CA ALA A 166 -1.51 8.43 -11.37
C ALA A 166 -2.65 8.43 -12.40
N ILE A 167 -2.35 8.25 -13.69
CA ILE A 167 -3.35 8.17 -14.77
C ILE A 167 -4.37 7.05 -14.50
N PHE A 168 -3.89 5.89 -14.05
CA PHE A 168 -4.74 4.76 -13.73
C PHE A 168 -5.71 5.08 -12.58
N LEU A 169 -5.22 5.66 -11.48
CA LEU A 169 -6.06 6.03 -10.35
C LEU A 169 -7.07 7.12 -10.72
N GLU A 170 -6.67 8.11 -11.54
CA GLU A 170 -7.58 9.13 -12.07
C GLU A 170 -8.78 8.49 -12.76
N LYS A 171 -8.50 7.63 -13.75
CA LYS A 171 -9.54 6.96 -14.53
C LYS A 171 -10.41 6.00 -13.71
N GLU A 172 -9.79 5.22 -12.83
CA GLU A 172 -10.48 4.12 -12.14
C GLU A 172 -11.26 4.56 -10.90
N LEU A 173 -10.89 5.70 -10.31
CA LEU A 173 -11.46 6.22 -9.07
C LEU A 173 -12.08 7.61 -9.26
N PHE A 174 -11.29 8.60 -9.70
CA PHE A 174 -11.68 10.01 -9.65
C PHE A 174 -12.61 10.43 -10.80
N ASP A 175 -12.51 9.80 -11.98
CA ASP A 175 -13.42 10.00 -13.12
C ASP A 175 -14.76 9.23 -12.97
N SER A 176 -14.94 8.49 -11.88
CA SER A 176 -16.15 7.70 -11.62
C SER A 176 -17.35 8.58 -11.29
N LYS A 177 -18.56 8.17 -11.71
CA LYS A 177 -19.81 8.83 -11.30
C LYS A 177 -19.99 8.90 -9.77
N TYR A 178 -19.37 7.98 -9.02
CA TYR A 178 -19.43 7.97 -7.55
C TYR A 178 -18.50 9.03 -6.92
N ALA A 179 -17.63 9.66 -7.71
CA ALA A 179 -16.74 10.76 -7.31
C ALA A 179 -17.20 12.13 -7.87
N GLU A 180 -18.34 12.23 -8.56
CA GLU A 180 -18.79 13.46 -9.23
C GLU A 180 -18.96 14.67 -8.28
N HIS A 181 -19.30 14.41 -7.01
CA HIS A 181 -19.44 15.45 -5.98
C HIS A 181 -18.34 15.38 -4.91
N PHE A 182 -17.30 14.59 -5.15
CA PHE A 182 -16.13 14.55 -4.29
C PHE A 182 -15.36 15.87 -4.44
N SER A 183 -15.00 16.49 -3.31
CA SER A 183 -14.17 17.69 -3.28
C SER A 183 -12.73 17.30 -2.97
N GLU A 184 -11.79 17.79 -3.79
CA GLU A 184 -10.37 17.53 -3.59
C GLU A 184 -9.90 18.07 -2.22
N PRO A 185 -9.06 17.33 -1.48
CA PRO A 185 -8.59 17.76 -0.17
C PRO A 185 -7.63 18.95 -0.32
N GLU A 186 -7.85 20.00 0.48
CA GLU A 186 -7.00 21.22 0.46
C GLU A 186 -5.52 20.95 0.76
N GLN A 187 -5.25 19.89 1.52
CA GLN A 187 -3.90 19.48 1.94
C GLN A 187 -3.16 18.63 0.90
N GLN A 188 -3.73 18.39 -0.29
CA GLN A 188 -3.18 17.44 -1.27
C GLN A 188 -1.74 17.73 -1.72
N ASP A 189 -1.29 18.99 -1.62
CA ASP A 189 0.05 19.42 -2.00
C ASP A 189 1.03 19.48 -0.79
N LEU A 190 0.58 19.03 0.39
CA LEU A 190 1.41 18.94 1.60
C LEU A 190 1.93 17.51 1.81
N PRO A 191 3.01 17.34 2.61
CA PRO A 191 3.41 16.02 3.05
C PRO A 191 2.28 15.30 3.79
N PHE A 192 2.09 14.03 3.44
CA PHE A 192 1.08 13.19 4.06
C PHE A 192 1.50 12.76 5.48
N TYR A 193 0.95 13.43 6.50
CA TYR A 193 1.25 13.18 7.91
C TYR A 193 0.56 11.95 8.49
N GLY A 194 -0.62 11.59 8.00
CA GLY A 194 -1.38 10.45 8.50
C GLY A 194 -2.03 10.64 9.88
N TYR A 195 -1.86 11.79 10.52
CA TYR A 195 -2.52 12.19 11.75
C TYR A 195 -3.02 13.63 11.64
N GLU A 196 -4.01 14.00 12.45
CA GLU A 196 -4.52 15.37 12.48
C GLU A 196 -3.48 16.32 13.08
N LEU A 197 -3.25 17.44 12.40
CA LEU A 197 -2.40 18.50 12.91
C LEU A 197 -3.25 19.43 13.78
N ASP A 198 -2.93 19.51 15.07
CA ASP A 198 -3.51 20.54 15.94
C ASP A 198 -2.99 21.92 15.49
N PRO A 199 -3.87 22.84 15.05
CA PRO A 199 -3.45 24.16 14.61
C PRO A 199 -2.97 25.06 15.76
N ILE A 200 -3.31 24.74 17.02
CA ILE A 200 -2.96 25.50 18.21
C ILE A 200 -1.61 25.05 18.78
N SER A 201 -1.37 23.73 18.79
CA SER A 201 -0.13 23.15 19.30
C SER A 201 0.32 21.97 18.43
N PRO A 202 0.84 22.22 17.22
CA PRO A 202 1.26 21.14 16.36
C PRO A 202 2.44 20.38 16.99
N PRO A 203 2.52 19.05 16.79
CA PRO A 203 3.65 18.26 17.27
C PRO A 203 4.95 18.77 16.65
N ASN A 204 6.01 18.85 17.46
CA ASN A 204 7.33 19.26 17.00
C ASN A 204 8.34 18.14 17.34
N PRO A 205 9.00 17.51 16.34
CA PRO A 205 8.88 17.77 14.90
C PRO A 205 7.58 17.26 14.27
N GLN A 206 7.10 17.96 13.24
CA GLN A 206 6.04 17.44 12.36
C GLN A 206 6.68 16.45 11.39
N LEU A 207 6.31 15.18 11.48
CA LEU A 207 6.91 14.11 10.69
C LEU A 207 5.86 13.48 9.79
N ALA A 208 6.10 13.54 8.48
CA ALA A 208 5.27 12.88 7.50
C ALA A 208 5.52 11.36 7.50
N LEU A 209 4.54 10.56 7.07
CA LEU A 209 4.69 9.09 7.00
C LEU A 209 5.78 8.63 6.03
N ILE A 210 6.18 9.51 5.12
CA ILE A 210 7.28 9.31 4.17
C ILE A 210 8.34 10.37 4.47
N PRO A 211 9.64 10.02 4.51
CA PRO A 211 10.71 10.99 4.66
C PRO A 211 10.65 12.07 3.58
N THR A 212 10.72 13.33 4.00
CA THR A 212 10.60 14.50 3.11
C THR A 212 11.92 14.91 2.45
N ASP A 213 12.99 14.13 2.64
CA ASP A 213 14.28 14.32 1.96
C ASP A 213 14.23 13.90 0.47
N TYR A 214 13.12 13.30 0.03
CA TYR A 214 12.91 12.80 -1.33
C TYR A 214 11.77 13.55 -2.05
N PRO A 215 11.84 13.68 -3.39
CA PRO A 215 10.76 14.26 -4.20
C PRO A 215 9.60 13.25 -4.35
N ALA A 216 8.80 13.10 -3.30
CA ALA A 216 7.71 12.13 -3.20
C ALA A 216 6.31 12.76 -3.36
N ASP A 217 6.22 13.92 -4.02
CA ASP A 217 5.01 14.74 -4.12
C ASP A 217 3.81 13.96 -4.65
N VAL A 218 4.02 13.06 -5.62
CA VAL A 218 2.94 12.26 -6.20
C VAL A 218 2.41 11.25 -5.20
N ALA A 219 3.28 10.61 -4.42
CA ALA A 219 2.85 9.68 -3.39
C ALA A 219 2.03 10.43 -2.32
N HIS A 220 2.50 11.57 -1.84
CA HIS A 220 1.77 12.39 -0.87
C HIS A 220 0.39 12.79 -1.39
N ARG A 221 0.33 13.34 -2.62
CA ARG A 221 -0.92 13.76 -3.26
C ARG A 221 -1.89 12.60 -3.44
N LEU A 222 -1.42 11.47 -3.99
CA LEU A 222 -2.29 10.31 -4.21
C LEU A 222 -2.79 9.71 -2.89
N LEU A 223 -1.98 9.68 -1.83
CA LEU A 223 -2.41 9.23 -0.51
C LEU A 223 -3.51 10.15 0.06
N HIS A 224 -3.33 11.48 -0.03
CA HIS A 224 -4.34 12.45 0.41
C HIS A 224 -5.67 12.25 -0.34
N ARG A 225 -5.62 12.27 -1.68
CA ARG A 225 -6.82 12.17 -2.52
C ARG A 225 -7.53 10.84 -2.32
N THR A 226 -6.79 9.73 -2.30
CA THR A 226 -7.39 8.39 -2.20
C THR A 226 -7.97 8.13 -0.81
N GLN A 227 -7.31 8.57 0.27
CA GLN A 227 -7.89 8.45 1.62
C GLN A 227 -9.16 9.29 1.73
N ALA A 228 -9.14 10.56 1.28
CA ALA A 228 -10.30 11.44 1.32
C ALA A 228 -11.49 10.87 0.53
N LEU A 229 -11.22 10.25 -0.64
CA LEU A 229 -12.25 9.57 -1.41
C LEU A 229 -12.83 8.35 -0.67
N ALA A 230 -11.98 7.53 -0.05
CA ALA A 230 -12.42 6.38 0.73
C ALA A 230 -13.32 6.82 1.91
N ASP A 231 -12.91 7.87 2.63
CA ASP A 231 -13.66 8.45 3.74
C ASP A 231 -15.02 9.01 3.26
N TYR A 232 -15.03 9.73 2.13
CA TYR A 232 -16.25 10.24 1.49
C TYR A 232 -17.22 9.12 1.10
N LEU A 233 -16.73 8.07 0.44
CA LEU A 233 -17.56 6.92 0.03
C LEU A 233 -18.12 6.17 1.25
N GLN A 234 -17.35 6.07 2.33
CA GLN A 234 -17.82 5.49 3.57
C GLN A 234 -18.98 6.31 4.17
N GLN A 235 -18.86 7.64 4.18
CA GLN A 235 -19.93 8.53 4.64
C GLN A 235 -21.20 8.37 3.78
N GLN A 236 -21.05 8.32 2.45
CA GLN A 236 -22.18 8.07 1.55
C GLN A 236 -22.86 6.72 1.81
N ARG A 237 -22.08 5.69 2.15
CA ARG A 237 -22.65 4.37 2.50
C ARG A 237 -23.41 4.37 3.81
N GLN A 238 -22.99 5.17 4.79
CA GLN A 238 -23.68 5.33 6.06
C GLN A 238 -24.96 6.15 5.92
N HIS A 239 -24.98 7.08 4.96
CA HIS A 239 -26.12 7.95 4.64
C HIS A 239 -26.48 7.85 3.15
N PRO A 240 -27.11 6.74 2.71
CA PRO A 240 -27.35 6.44 1.30
C PRO A 240 -28.55 7.23 0.74
N TYR A 241 -28.43 8.55 0.71
CA TYR A 241 -29.44 9.46 0.19
C TYR A 241 -28.89 10.21 -1.04
N THR A 242 -29.78 10.50 -1.99
CA THR A 242 -29.50 11.39 -3.12
C THR A 242 -29.33 12.83 -2.64
N THR A 243 -28.82 13.70 -3.52
CA THR A 243 -28.76 15.15 -3.29
C THR A 243 -30.13 15.80 -3.05
N THR A 244 -31.22 15.15 -3.49
CA THR A 244 -32.61 15.55 -3.24
C THR A 244 -33.19 14.97 -1.94
N GLY A 245 -32.40 14.22 -1.17
CA GLY A 245 -32.79 13.61 0.10
C GLY A 245 -33.59 12.31 -0.02
N GLN A 246 -33.70 11.74 -1.23
CA GLN A 246 -34.37 10.45 -1.45
C GLN A 246 -33.41 9.30 -1.16
N LEU A 247 -33.91 8.19 -0.62
CA LEU A 247 -33.08 7.01 -0.40
C LEU A 247 -32.60 6.45 -1.75
N LEU A 248 -31.31 6.11 -1.86
CA LEU A 248 -30.76 5.43 -3.02
C LEU A 248 -31.47 4.09 -3.24
N SER A 249 -31.65 3.71 -4.50
CA SER A 249 -32.22 2.40 -4.83
C SER A 249 -31.32 1.25 -4.34
N PRO A 250 -31.86 0.05 -4.07
CA PRO A 250 -31.05 -1.09 -3.64
C PRO A 250 -29.89 -1.41 -4.60
N GLU A 251 -30.10 -1.26 -5.91
CA GLU A 251 -29.07 -1.48 -6.93
C GLU A 251 -27.94 -0.44 -6.82
N GLU A 252 -28.29 0.84 -6.66
CA GLU A 252 -27.31 1.91 -6.46
C GLU A 252 -26.51 1.73 -5.17
N GLN A 253 -27.15 1.27 -4.09
CA GLN A 253 -26.46 0.95 -2.85
C GLN A 253 -25.45 -0.20 -3.01
N ILE A 254 -25.81 -1.26 -3.75
CA ILE A 254 -24.89 -2.36 -4.07
C ILE A 254 -23.72 -1.85 -4.92
N ASN A 255 -23.99 -1.05 -5.94
CA ASN A 255 -22.93 -0.54 -6.80
C ASN A 255 -22.00 0.43 -6.06
N LEU A 256 -22.53 1.29 -5.19
CA LEU A 256 -21.74 2.13 -4.29
C LEU A 256 -20.85 1.29 -3.36
N ARG A 257 -21.41 0.21 -2.80
CA ARG A 257 -20.63 -0.72 -1.97
C ARG A 257 -19.49 -1.37 -2.76
N ASN A 258 -19.74 -1.84 -3.98
CA ASN A 258 -18.73 -2.46 -4.82
C ASN A 258 -17.64 -1.45 -5.22
N PHE A 259 -18.02 -0.21 -5.54
CA PHE A 259 -17.06 0.85 -5.85
C PHE A 259 -16.23 1.27 -4.63
N SER A 260 -16.85 1.34 -3.44
CA SER A 260 -16.15 1.55 -2.17
C SER A 260 -15.12 0.44 -1.90
N GLN A 261 -15.47 -0.83 -2.12
CA GLN A 261 -14.52 -1.93 -1.99
C GLN A 261 -13.36 -1.82 -2.99
N LYS A 262 -13.66 -1.50 -4.26
CA LYS A 262 -12.63 -1.26 -5.28
C LYS A 262 -11.68 -0.13 -4.86
N THR A 263 -12.22 0.94 -4.26
CA THR A 263 -11.44 2.07 -3.75
C THR A 263 -10.51 1.62 -2.63
N ASP A 264 -11.02 0.87 -1.65
CA ASP A 264 -10.20 0.30 -0.56
C ASP A 264 -9.08 -0.60 -1.11
N ASP A 265 -9.38 -1.45 -2.10
CA ASP A 265 -8.41 -2.37 -2.72
C ASP A 265 -7.31 -1.61 -3.50
N LEU A 266 -7.69 -0.59 -4.26
CA LEU A 266 -6.73 0.25 -4.99
C LEU A 266 -5.91 1.13 -4.04
N PHE A 267 -6.51 1.60 -2.95
CA PHE A 267 -5.79 2.34 -1.92
C PHE A 267 -4.76 1.45 -1.21
N ALA A 268 -5.13 0.22 -0.86
CA ALA A 268 -4.20 -0.74 -0.28
C ALA A 268 -3.00 -1.02 -1.22
N LYS A 269 -3.24 -1.14 -2.54
CA LYS A 269 -2.17 -1.26 -3.55
C LYS A 269 -1.31 -0.01 -3.66
N LEU A 270 -1.90 1.19 -3.58
CA LEU A 270 -1.17 2.45 -3.58
C LEU A 270 -0.22 2.55 -2.36
N ILE A 271 -0.69 2.15 -1.18
CA ILE A 271 0.12 2.13 0.06
C ILE A 271 1.35 1.23 -0.12
N VAL A 272 1.19 0.03 -0.70
CA VAL A 272 2.31 -0.88 -1.02
C VAL A 272 3.30 -0.24 -1.98
N LYS A 273 2.82 0.35 -3.08
CA LYS A 273 3.69 1.02 -4.06
C LYS A 273 4.46 2.17 -3.42
N THR A 274 3.79 2.94 -2.56
CA THR A 274 4.38 4.07 -1.84
C THR A 274 5.47 3.59 -0.88
N ALA A 275 5.18 2.61 -0.04
CA ALA A 275 6.16 2.06 0.91
C ALA A 275 7.44 1.57 0.23
N ASN A 276 7.29 0.93 -0.94
CA ASN A 276 8.39 0.27 -1.62
C ASN A 276 9.14 1.16 -2.63
N HIS A 277 8.55 2.29 -3.06
CA HIS A 277 9.07 3.13 -4.16
C HIS A 277 8.95 4.65 -3.92
N TYR A 278 8.75 5.10 -2.68
CA TYR A 278 8.61 6.53 -2.35
C TYR A 278 9.75 7.42 -2.87
N GLN A 279 10.99 6.92 -2.88
CA GLN A 279 12.18 7.68 -3.29
C GLN A 279 12.11 8.19 -4.74
N THR A 280 11.27 7.57 -5.58
CA THR A 280 11.11 7.96 -7.00
C THR A 280 9.68 8.41 -7.31
N ALA A 281 8.88 8.76 -6.30
CA ALA A 281 7.45 9.07 -6.42
C ALA A 281 7.19 10.49 -6.93
N GLN A 282 7.73 10.79 -8.11
CA GLN A 282 7.55 12.05 -8.83
C GLN A 282 6.96 11.80 -10.22
N LEU A 283 6.21 12.78 -10.75
CA LEU A 283 5.84 12.76 -12.16
C LEU A 283 7.07 13.14 -12.96
N THR A 284 7.33 12.39 -14.02
CA THR A 284 8.33 12.78 -15.00
C THR A 284 7.59 13.50 -16.12
N ALA A 285 8.03 14.69 -16.50
CA ALA A 285 7.58 15.27 -17.76
C ALA A 285 7.82 14.23 -18.86
N GLU A 286 6.78 13.89 -19.63
CA GLU A 286 6.96 13.09 -20.82
C GLU A 286 8.00 13.82 -21.68
N GLU A 287 9.18 13.21 -21.89
CA GLU A 287 10.08 13.71 -22.92
C GLU A 287 9.26 13.72 -24.21
N PRO A 288 9.12 14.86 -24.90
CA PRO A 288 8.45 14.86 -26.18
C PRO A 288 9.17 13.85 -27.05
N GLU A 289 8.44 12.87 -27.60
CA GLU A 289 8.97 12.02 -28.67
C GLU A 289 9.56 12.97 -29.71
N ILE A 290 10.89 13.00 -29.79
CA ILE A 290 11.58 13.68 -30.88
C ILE A 290 11.28 12.83 -32.10
N ILE A 291 10.14 13.07 -32.73
CA ILE A 291 9.86 12.61 -34.08
C ILE A 291 10.87 13.37 -34.94
N ASP A 292 12.00 12.73 -35.22
CA ASP A 292 13.00 13.21 -36.16
C ASP A 292 12.37 13.25 -37.55
N ARG A 293 11.65 14.35 -37.83
CA ARG A 293 11.14 14.71 -39.17
C ARG A 293 12.29 15.30 -39.97
N THR A 294 13.32 14.50 -40.20
CA THR A 294 14.38 14.86 -41.15
C THR A 294 14.88 13.62 -41.84
N MET A 295 14.15 13.20 -42.88
CA MET A 295 14.70 12.72 -44.17
C MET A 295 13.52 12.41 -45.11
N GLU A 296 12.90 13.45 -45.65
CA GLU A 296 12.21 13.34 -46.94
C GLU A 296 13.27 13.40 -48.04
N ILE A 297 13.50 12.28 -48.72
CA ILE A 297 14.14 12.25 -50.04
C ILE A 297 13.08 11.72 -51.02
N PRO A 298 12.69 12.49 -52.05
CA PRO A 298 11.65 12.07 -52.98
C PRO A 298 12.25 11.25 -54.11
N HIS A 299 11.84 9.99 -54.25
CA HIS A 299 11.95 9.27 -55.51
C HIS A 299 10.60 8.68 -55.93
N GLN A 300 10.20 9.10 -57.12
CA GLN A 300 8.99 8.76 -57.85
C GLN A 300 9.13 7.40 -58.58
N PRO A 301 8.09 6.90 -59.26
CA PRO A 301 7.48 5.61 -59.00
C PRO A 301 7.92 4.53 -60.00
N ASP A 302 7.92 3.24 -59.60
CA ASP A 302 7.35 2.22 -60.48
C ASP A 302 7.20 0.82 -59.85
N LYS A 303 6.13 0.16 -60.33
CA LYS A 303 5.85 -1.28 -60.41
C LYS A 303 5.26 -2.02 -59.21
N ALA A 304 4.01 -2.41 -59.46
CA ALA A 304 3.18 -3.42 -58.84
C ALA A 304 3.94 -4.64 -58.29
N GLN A 305 3.57 -5.07 -57.08
CA GLN A 305 3.63 -6.47 -56.66
C GLN A 305 2.69 -6.75 -55.46
N HIS A 306 1.65 -7.53 -55.77
CA HIS A 306 0.98 -8.55 -54.94
C HIS A 306 0.81 -8.34 -53.43
N HIS A 307 -0.46 -8.22 -53.01
CA HIS A 307 -0.92 -8.53 -51.66
C HIS A 307 -0.48 -9.94 -51.25
N LYS A 308 0.46 -10.01 -50.30
CA LYS A 308 0.68 -11.17 -49.45
C LYS A 308 0.26 -10.76 -48.06
N VAL A 309 -0.85 -11.31 -47.57
CA VAL A 309 -1.33 -11.15 -46.19
C VAL A 309 -0.27 -11.77 -45.29
N GLY A 310 0.66 -10.92 -44.84
CA GLY A 310 1.83 -11.32 -44.07
C GLY A 310 1.49 -11.49 -42.61
N ALA A 311 2.09 -12.49 -41.99
CA ALA A 311 2.07 -12.84 -40.56
C ALA A 311 2.26 -11.67 -39.57
N SER A 312 2.60 -10.47 -40.04
CA SER A 312 2.72 -9.23 -39.26
C SER A 312 1.42 -8.83 -38.54
N GLY A 313 0.25 -9.03 -39.16
CA GLY A 313 -1.04 -8.71 -38.51
C GLY A 313 -1.38 -9.67 -37.37
N VAL A 314 -1.11 -10.96 -37.58
CA VAL A 314 -1.36 -12.02 -36.58
C VAL A 314 -0.36 -11.90 -35.43
N ILE A 315 0.91 -11.59 -35.69
CA ILE A 315 1.92 -11.37 -34.66
C ILE A 315 1.58 -10.12 -33.82
N LYS A 316 1.13 -9.02 -34.44
CA LYS A 316 0.66 -7.83 -33.70
C LYS A 316 -0.55 -8.14 -32.84
N LEU A 317 -1.50 -8.93 -33.34
CA LEU A 317 -2.68 -9.35 -32.56
C LEU A 317 -2.27 -10.26 -31.39
N ILE A 318 -1.38 -11.23 -31.61
CA ILE A 318 -0.87 -12.11 -30.54
C ILE A 318 -0.13 -11.30 -29.47
N ILE A 319 0.73 -10.36 -29.87
CA ILE A 319 1.45 -9.50 -28.92
C ILE A 319 0.47 -8.63 -28.12
N LEU A 320 -0.52 -8.03 -28.78
CA LEU A 320 -1.55 -7.25 -28.12
C LEU A 320 -2.38 -8.11 -27.14
N THR A 321 -2.75 -9.33 -27.54
CA THR A 321 -3.47 -10.27 -26.67
C THR A 321 -2.62 -10.72 -25.49
N VAL A 322 -1.31 -10.97 -25.66
CA VAL A 322 -0.40 -11.30 -24.56
C VAL A 322 -0.26 -10.12 -23.59
N ILE A 323 -0.18 -8.89 -24.09
CA ILE A 323 -0.13 -7.68 -23.25
C ILE A 323 -1.44 -7.52 -22.48
N ILE A 324 -2.60 -7.71 -23.12
CA ILE A 324 -3.91 -7.63 -22.46
C ILE A 324 -4.06 -8.75 -21.40
N CYS A 325 -3.63 -9.97 -21.70
CA CYS A 325 -3.65 -11.08 -20.74
C CYS A 325 -2.69 -10.86 -19.57
N LEU A 326 -1.51 -10.28 -19.80
CA LEU A 326 -0.58 -9.92 -18.73
C LEU A 326 -1.13 -8.79 -17.87
N LEU A 327 -1.80 -7.79 -18.47
CA LEU A 327 -2.48 -6.74 -17.73
C LEU A 327 -3.66 -7.30 -16.91
N ALA A 328 -4.50 -8.16 -17.49
CA ALA A 328 -5.60 -8.80 -16.77
C ALA A 328 -5.11 -9.71 -15.62
N TYR A 329 -4.04 -10.47 -15.85
CA TYR A 329 -3.40 -11.30 -14.83
C TYR A 329 -2.71 -10.47 -13.73
N TYR A 330 -2.09 -9.34 -14.10
CA TYR A 330 -1.40 -8.46 -13.16
C TYR A 330 -2.36 -7.62 -12.31
N PHE A 331 -3.53 -7.26 -12.85
CA PHE A 331 -4.54 -6.48 -12.13
C PHE A 331 -5.60 -7.32 -11.40
N GLY A 332 -5.68 -8.63 -11.68
CA GLY A 332 -6.57 -9.56 -10.99
C GLY A 332 -8.03 -9.38 -11.38
N LEU A 333 -8.35 -9.64 -12.64
CA LEU A 333 -9.72 -9.91 -13.10
C LEU A 333 -10.03 -11.41 -12.95
#